data_AF-A0AAX3J4V4-F1
#
_entry.id   AF-A0AAX3J4V4-F1
#
_cell.length_a   1.000
_cell.length_b   1.000
_cell.length_c   1.000
_cell.angle_alpha   90.00
_cell.angle_beta   90.00
_cell.angle_gamma   90.00
#
_symmetry.space_group_name_H-M   'P 1'
#
loop_
_entity.id
_entity.type
_entity.pdbx_description
1 polymer ?
#
loop_
_entity_poly.entity_id
_entity_poly.type
_entity_poly.pdbx_seq_one_letter_code
_entity_poly.pdbx_strand_id
1 'polypeptide(L)'
;MSLLTLLPLRGRNRRFSLTLPGWLSSLRGHFILFVVLFCLLQSAGIVLLTVQVSQAQRSLAQTHDLRERLALLDRARIELLTASDNSHRAGIYLMQDQQSGSVDSWKSLAESANASLSEAERLFSRYQAAPDSALQQSFILLSQGLTEQLKGLAASSTDAFFMVPMQAYQQQFNDAWFGEISQANRQLAAVNRSSLASLTGTRNVSLLVTGLLSGLLVAGGVLLLRGVITPMQQASRQLQAIATGDLLASAAPLRRQSRETLQLFNAMDEMRQGLRHIIHEIDVVAVSVTAAAGEMQHANQQARKQHQAQNASFSHLSQRLHRVSEEVENSTRFSLQATDQAQSADRLMQQCAGQVDQMESQMRHIVQASGDIAGIVDLLDSLSLQTRLLALNAAIESAHAGIYGRSFSVVAKEIGLLSTKSGHSTRQIDQLIQHTRHHVDSGFSKVKSLETLFGQIGQAVSAVVTRLNELQHNASAQSARVSHIAAEVEALNQQLQASEGLSVQQSNAADALHQQASRLAQTVQQFRHGGEAG
;
A
#
# COMPACT_ATOMS: atom_id res chain seq x y z
N MET A 1 56.37 57.21 20.18
CA MET A 1 55.45 58.28 20.61
C MET A 1 55.60 59.42 19.61
N SER A 2 54.59 60.14 19.12
CA SER A 2 53.13 60.16 19.38
C SER A 2 52.41 60.53 18.07
N LEU A 3 51.35 59.81 17.67
CA LEU A 3 49.92 60.20 17.78
C LEU A 3 49.44 61.39 16.93
N LEU A 4 48.49 61.08 16.01
CA LEU A 4 47.43 61.93 15.44
C LEU A 4 47.91 63.07 14.49
N THR A 5 47.31 63.34 13.32
CA THR A 5 46.03 62.92 12.70
C THR A 5 46.26 62.84 11.14
N LEU A 6 45.34 62.62 10.19
CA LEU A 6 43.86 62.68 10.11
C LEU A 6 43.32 61.58 9.12
N LEU A 7 42.29 61.86 8.31
CA LEU A 7 41.65 61.00 7.29
C LEU A 7 41.86 61.57 5.86
N PRO A 8 41.42 60.92 4.73
CA PRO A 8 40.61 59.69 4.54
C PRO A 8 41.27 58.62 3.61
N LEU A 9 40.78 57.39 3.46
CA LEU A 9 39.66 56.99 2.58
C LEU A 9 39.20 55.55 2.88
N ARG A 10 37.90 55.40 3.18
CA ARG A 10 37.29 54.11 3.55
C ARG A 10 36.83 53.36 2.30
N GLY A 11 37.70 52.48 1.78
CA GLY A 11 37.44 51.63 0.62
C GLY A 11 36.24 50.70 0.82
N ARG A 12 35.04 51.17 0.48
CA ARG A 12 33.78 50.43 0.60
C ARG A 12 33.72 49.36 -0.51
N ASN A 13 34.18 48.14 -0.20
CA ASN A 13 34.04 46.95 -1.05
C ASN A 13 32.56 46.61 -1.29
N ARG A 14 31.90 47.34 -2.21
CA ARG A 14 30.66 46.92 -2.84
C ARG A 14 30.98 45.71 -3.72
N ARG A 15 30.77 44.51 -3.19
CA ARG A 15 30.63 43.31 -4.03
C ARG A 15 29.44 43.56 -4.97
N PHE A 16 29.73 43.90 -6.23
CA PHE A 16 28.73 43.86 -7.29
C PHE A 16 28.35 42.39 -7.50
N SER A 17 27.30 41.95 -6.82
CA SER A 17 26.59 40.75 -7.21
C SER A 17 25.85 41.07 -8.51
N LEU A 18 26.46 40.75 -9.66
CA LEU A 18 25.69 40.62 -10.89
C LEU A 18 24.68 39.50 -10.66
N THR A 19 23.43 39.87 -10.39
CA THR A 19 22.30 38.96 -10.39
C THR A 19 22.04 38.55 -11.84
N LEU A 20 22.78 37.55 -12.30
CA LEU A 20 22.54 36.89 -13.57
C LEU A 20 21.05 36.50 -13.63
N PRO A 21 20.29 36.94 -14.64
CA PRO A 21 18.84 36.75 -14.66
C PRO A 21 18.50 35.26 -14.63
N GLY A 22 17.47 34.87 -13.86
CA GLY A 22 17.23 33.50 -13.42
C GLY A 22 17.01 32.43 -14.50
N TRP A 23 16.95 32.80 -15.77
CA TRP A 23 17.02 31.83 -16.87
C TRP A 23 18.45 31.26 -17.04
N LEU A 24 19.51 32.02 -16.71
CA LEU A 24 20.90 31.54 -16.76
C LEU A 24 21.25 30.49 -15.68
N SER A 25 20.40 30.22 -14.68
CA SER A 25 20.62 29.08 -13.76
C SER A 25 19.99 27.77 -14.27
N SER A 26 19.18 27.83 -15.33
CA SER A 26 18.59 26.66 -15.99
C SER A 26 19.57 26.03 -16.98
N LEU A 27 19.43 24.72 -17.23
CA LEU A 27 20.21 24.05 -18.28
C LEU A 27 19.91 24.64 -19.66
N ARG A 28 18.63 24.97 -19.91
CA ARG A 28 18.18 25.58 -21.18
C ARG A 28 18.84 26.94 -21.41
N GLY A 29 19.00 27.75 -20.37
CA GLY A 29 19.64 29.07 -20.48
C GLY A 29 21.14 28.99 -20.77
N HIS A 30 21.87 28.07 -20.13
CA HIS A 30 23.27 27.81 -20.47
C HIS A 30 23.43 27.35 -21.93
N PHE A 31 22.57 26.45 -22.39
CA PHE A 31 22.59 25.95 -23.76
C PHE A 31 22.28 27.06 -24.80
N ILE A 32 21.24 27.85 -24.58
CA ILE A 32 20.88 28.98 -25.45
C ILE A 32 22.01 30.02 -25.48
N LEU A 33 22.58 30.38 -24.33
CA LEU A 33 23.71 31.31 -24.26
C LEU A 33 24.92 30.78 -25.06
N PHE A 34 25.25 29.50 -24.92
CA PHE A 34 26.32 28.85 -25.67
C PHE A 34 26.08 28.93 -27.18
N VAL A 35 24.87 28.57 -27.65
CA VAL A 35 24.52 28.62 -29.08
C VAL A 35 24.58 30.05 -29.61
N VAL A 36 24.01 31.02 -28.90
CA VAL A 36 24.03 32.44 -29.31
C VAL A 36 25.47 32.97 -29.39
N LEU A 37 26.30 32.68 -28.38
CA LEU A 37 27.70 33.14 -28.38
C LEU A 37 28.55 32.45 -29.45
N PHE A 38 28.31 31.16 -29.71
CA PHE A 38 28.93 30.42 -30.81
C PHE A 38 28.56 31.02 -32.17
N CYS A 39 27.27 31.26 -32.43
CA CYS A 39 26.79 31.86 -33.68
C CYS A 39 27.33 33.29 -33.86
N LEU A 40 27.33 34.12 -32.81
CA LEU A 40 27.90 35.47 -32.87
C LEU A 40 29.40 35.42 -33.20
N LEU A 41 30.17 34.58 -32.52
CA LEU A 41 31.62 34.49 -32.74
C LEU A 41 31.97 33.91 -34.11
N GLN A 42 31.19 32.94 -34.60
CA GLN A 42 31.30 32.40 -35.95
C GLN A 42 30.98 33.45 -37.02
N SER A 43 29.89 34.21 -36.85
CA SER A 43 29.51 35.28 -37.79
C SER A 43 30.55 36.41 -37.84
N ALA A 44 31.06 36.83 -36.68
CA ALA A 44 32.13 37.83 -36.59
C ALA A 44 33.43 37.34 -37.24
N GLY A 45 33.78 36.06 -37.08
CA GLY A 45 34.92 35.43 -37.75
C GLY A 45 34.80 35.44 -39.28
N ILE A 46 33.62 35.10 -39.81
CA ILE A 46 33.34 35.13 -41.26
C ILE A 46 33.43 36.56 -41.81
N VAL A 47 32.88 37.55 -41.10
CA VAL A 47 32.95 38.97 -41.51
C VAL A 47 34.40 39.46 -41.52
N LEU A 48 35.17 39.20 -40.46
CA LEU A 48 36.60 39.57 -40.38
C LEU A 48 37.42 38.95 -41.52
N LEU A 49 37.21 37.67 -41.81
CA LEU A 49 37.91 36.98 -42.90
C LEU A 49 37.51 37.56 -44.27
N THR A 50 36.23 37.85 -44.49
CA THR A 50 35.74 38.47 -45.73
C THR A 50 36.37 39.85 -45.96
N VAL A 51 36.44 40.69 -44.91
CA VAL A 51 37.09 42.00 -44.98
C VAL A 51 38.58 41.86 -45.37
N GLN A 52 39.32 40.95 -44.75
CA GLN A 52 40.75 40.79 -45.05
C GLN A 52 41.02 40.18 -46.43
N VAL A 53 40.20 39.22 -46.90
CA VAL A 53 40.27 38.73 -48.30
C VAL A 53 40.03 39.86 -49.29
N SER A 54 39.02 40.72 -49.04
CA SER A 54 38.76 41.89 -49.91
C SER A 54 39.91 42.90 -49.94
N GLN A 55 40.71 42.97 -48.87
CA GLN A 55 41.86 43.86 -48.78
C GLN A 55 43.06 43.30 -49.55
N ALA A 56 43.31 41.98 -49.44
CA ALA A 56 44.34 41.29 -50.19
C ALA A 56 44.06 41.29 -51.71
N GLN A 57 42.80 41.13 -52.13
CA GLN A 57 42.41 41.27 -53.55
C GLN A 57 42.71 42.68 -54.08
N ARG A 58 42.42 43.72 -53.29
CA ARG A 58 42.68 45.12 -53.67
C ARG A 58 44.18 45.42 -53.79
N SER A 59 45.01 44.97 -52.85
CA SER A 59 46.46 45.19 -52.94
C SER A 59 47.12 44.41 -54.08
N LEU A 60 46.61 43.21 -54.40
CA LEU A 60 47.05 42.44 -55.56
C LEU A 60 46.71 43.18 -56.86
N ALA A 61 45.48 43.67 -57.02
CA ALA A 61 45.07 44.44 -58.20
C ALA A 61 45.91 45.70 -58.41
N GLN A 62 46.19 46.47 -57.35
CA GLN A 62 47.09 47.64 -57.40
C GLN A 62 48.52 47.27 -57.83
N THR A 63 49.01 46.10 -57.41
CA THR A 63 50.35 45.61 -57.78
C THR A 63 50.42 45.22 -59.26
N HIS A 64 49.33 44.69 -59.84
CA HIS A 64 49.25 44.37 -61.26
C HIS A 64 49.19 45.64 -62.13
N ASP A 65 48.29 46.59 -61.84
CA ASP A 65 48.16 47.85 -62.60
C ASP A 65 49.49 48.64 -62.61
N LEU A 66 50.14 48.77 -61.44
CA LEU A 66 51.41 49.49 -61.34
C LEU A 66 52.54 48.81 -62.15
N ARG A 67 52.59 47.47 -62.19
CA ARG A 67 53.56 46.73 -63.02
C ARG A 67 53.29 46.88 -64.52
N GLU A 68 52.03 46.86 -64.92
CA GLU A 68 51.64 47.01 -66.33
C GLU A 68 51.99 48.42 -66.84
N ARG A 69 51.71 49.47 -66.04
CA ARG A 69 52.16 50.84 -66.30
C ARG A 69 53.68 50.94 -66.48
N LEU A 70 54.47 50.37 -65.56
CA LEU A 70 55.93 50.39 -65.69
C LEU A 70 56.42 49.66 -66.93
N ALA A 71 55.79 48.54 -67.31
CA ALA A 71 56.14 47.83 -68.53
C ALA A 71 55.85 48.65 -69.81
N LEU A 72 54.84 49.52 -69.80
CA LEU A 72 54.60 50.48 -70.89
C LEU A 72 55.69 51.55 -70.93
N LEU A 73 56.07 52.11 -69.78
CA LEU A 73 57.13 53.12 -69.67
C LEU A 73 58.50 52.59 -70.13
N ASP A 74 58.87 51.37 -69.70
CA ASP A 74 60.15 50.77 -70.09
C ASP A 74 60.21 50.47 -71.59
N ARG A 75 59.11 50.02 -72.20
CA ARG A 75 59.03 49.84 -73.67
C ARG A 75 59.09 51.19 -74.39
N ALA A 76 58.37 52.20 -73.91
CA ALA A 76 58.43 53.55 -74.48
C ALA A 76 59.86 54.12 -74.43
N ARG A 77 60.58 53.90 -73.33
CA ARG A 77 62.00 54.27 -73.20
C ARG A 77 62.90 53.50 -74.17
N ILE A 78 62.71 52.19 -74.33
CA ILE A 78 63.50 51.38 -75.28
C ILE A 78 63.32 51.94 -76.70
N GLU A 79 62.08 52.10 -77.16
CA GLU A 79 61.79 52.63 -78.50
C GLU A 79 62.30 54.07 -78.68
N LEU A 80 62.18 54.95 -77.68
CA LEU A 80 62.71 56.32 -77.74
C LEU A 80 64.24 56.35 -77.83
N LEU A 81 64.92 55.45 -77.11
CA LEU A 81 66.37 55.30 -77.17
C LEU A 81 66.82 54.65 -78.50
N THR A 82 66.07 53.70 -79.03
CA THR A 82 66.29 53.11 -80.35
C THR A 82 66.07 54.13 -81.47
N ALA A 83 65.06 54.99 -81.36
CA ALA A 83 64.86 56.13 -82.25
C ALA A 83 66.05 57.10 -82.18
N SER A 84 66.56 57.38 -80.98
CA SER A 84 67.74 58.22 -80.78
C SER A 84 69.03 57.62 -81.34
N ASP A 85 69.27 56.32 -81.16
CA ASP A 85 70.44 55.63 -81.72
C ASP A 85 70.37 55.56 -83.25
N ASN A 86 69.21 55.17 -83.80
CA ASN A 86 69.02 55.10 -85.25
C ASN A 86 69.07 56.48 -85.91
N SER A 87 68.53 57.53 -85.28
CA SER A 87 68.68 58.94 -85.73
C SER A 87 70.16 59.36 -85.71
N HIS A 88 70.87 59.08 -84.62
CA HIS A 88 72.29 59.40 -84.49
C HIS A 88 73.13 58.71 -85.56
N ARG A 89 72.92 57.41 -85.76
CA ARG A 89 73.57 56.60 -86.80
C ARG A 89 73.19 57.09 -88.20
N ALA A 90 71.93 57.41 -88.47
CA ALA A 90 71.51 57.97 -89.76
C ALA A 90 72.24 59.29 -90.07
N GLY A 91 72.46 60.16 -89.09
CA GLY A 91 73.29 61.37 -89.27
C GLY A 91 74.75 61.06 -89.60
N ILE A 92 75.36 60.09 -88.94
CA ILE A 92 76.72 59.63 -89.27
C ILE A 92 76.77 59.07 -90.70
N TYR A 93 75.81 58.23 -91.09
CA TYR A 93 75.73 57.68 -92.44
C TYR A 93 75.47 58.75 -93.51
N LEU A 94 74.68 59.79 -93.22
CA LEU A 94 74.47 60.92 -94.14
C LEU A 94 75.79 61.66 -94.41
N MET A 95 76.61 61.88 -93.39
CA MET A 95 77.94 62.51 -93.52
C MET A 95 78.93 61.59 -94.24
N GLN A 96 78.84 60.27 -94.01
CA GLN A 96 79.66 59.28 -94.71
C GLN A 96 79.28 59.15 -96.19
N ASP A 97 77.98 59.18 -96.52
CA ASP A 97 77.47 59.20 -97.90
C ASP A 97 77.98 60.45 -98.63
N GLN A 98 77.86 61.64 -98.01
CA GLN A 98 78.40 62.90 -98.55
C GLN A 98 79.92 62.88 -98.83
N GLN A 99 80.71 62.08 -98.10
CA GLN A 99 82.15 61.96 -98.28
C GLN A 99 82.58 60.81 -99.20
N SER A 100 81.79 59.74 -99.31
CA SER A 100 82.16 58.51 -100.03
C SER A 100 81.50 58.34 -101.40
N GLY A 101 80.47 59.12 -101.72
CA GLY A 101 79.68 58.97 -102.95
C GLY A 101 78.69 57.80 -102.92
N SER A 102 78.57 57.10 -101.79
CA SER A 102 77.43 56.24 -101.48
C SER A 102 76.16 57.08 -101.36
N VAL A 103 75.00 56.48 -101.66
CA VAL A 103 73.70 57.17 -101.65
C VAL A 103 72.69 56.31 -100.89
N ASP A 104 71.88 56.96 -100.05
CA ASP A 104 70.72 56.41 -99.33
C ASP A 104 71.00 55.42 -98.18
N SER A 105 72.25 55.25 -97.73
CA SER A 105 72.57 54.32 -96.62
C SER A 105 71.90 54.73 -95.30
N TRP A 106 71.74 56.03 -95.08
CA TRP A 106 71.06 56.60 -93.91
C TRP A 106 69.53 56.47 -93.92
N LYS A 107 68.89 56.34 -95.09
CA LYS A 107 67.41 56.44 -95.20
C LYS A 107 66.69 55.34 -94.43
N SER A 108 67.18 54.10 -94.51
CA SER A 108 66.59 52.96 -93.79
C SER A 108 66.67 53.12 -92.26
N LEU A 109 67.74 53.76 -91.76
CA LEU A 109 67.92 54.07 -90.34
C LEU A 109 67.03 55.24 -89.91
N ALA A 110 66.86 56.26 -90.75
CA ALA A 110 65.94 57.37 -90.47
C ALA A 110 64.47 56.93 -90.49
N GLU A 111 64.08 56.04 -91.40
CA GLU A 111 62.75 55.43 -91.43
C GLU A 111 62.49 54.56 -90.19
N SER A 112 63.47 53.72 -89.82
CA SER A 112 63.45 52.94 -88.57
C SER A 112 63.37 53.82 -87.32
N ALA A 113 64.13 54.92 -87.27
CA ALA A 113 64.08 55.89 -86.18
C ALA A 113 62.71 56.57 -86.07
N ASN A 114 62.10 56.95 -87.20
CA ASN A 114 60.76 57.53 -87.23
C ASN A 114 59.66 56.54 -86.80
N ALA A 115 59.82 55.26 -87.17
CA ALA A 115 58.92 54.18 -86.72
C ALA A 115 59.03 53.95 -85.19
N SER A 116 60.24 53.82 -84.65
CA SER A 116 60.45 53.70 -83.20
C SER A 116 60.02 54.96 -82.43
N LEU A 117 60.19 56.16 -82.98
CA LEU A 117 59.69 57.40 -82.35
C LEU A 117 58.16 57.40 -82.25
N SER A 118 57.49 57.05 -83.34
CA SER A 118 56.01 56.94 -83.39
C SER A 118 55.49 55.90 -82.39
N GLU A 119 56.18 54.76 -82.27
CA GLU A 119 55.85 53.71 -81.30
C GLU A 119 56.13 54.15 -79.85
N ALA A 120 57.22 54.87 -79.60
CA ALA A 120 57.53 55.44 -78.29
C ALA A 120 56.45 56.42 -77.81
N GLU A 121 55.99 57.34 -78.68
CA GLU A 121 54.88 58.26 -78.38
C GLU A 121 53.57 57.51 -78.11
N ARG A 122 53.28 56.47 -78.89
CA ARG A 122 52.11 55.60 -78.70
C ARG A 122 52.15 54.82 -77.38
N LEU A 123 53.31 54.35 -76.95
CA LEU A 123 53.49 53.64 -75.68
C LEU A 123 53.47 54.60 -74.49
N PHE A 124 54.08 55.78 -74.62
CA PHE A 124 54.13 56.78 -73.56
C PHE A 124 52.77 57.45 -73.31
N SER A 125 51.98 57.71 -74.35
CA SER A 125 50.60 58.18 -74.21
C SER A 125 49.69 57.15 -73.50
N ARG A 126 49.96 55.85 -73.66
CA ARG A 126 49.27 54.77 -72.91
C ARG A 126 49.71 54.68 -71.45
N TYR A 127 50.96 55.03 -71.13
CA TYR A 127 51.46 55.10 -69.76
C TYR A 127 50.75 56.19 -68.93
N GLN A 128 50.31 57.27 -69.58
CA GLN A 128 49.61 58.41 -68.96
C GLN A 128 50.41 59.03 -67.80
N ALA A 129 51.62 59.53 -68.09
CA ALA A 129 52.39 60.29 -67.12
C ALA A 129 51.62 61.53 -66.65
N ALA A 130 51.86 61.97 -65.41
CA ALA A 130 51.22 63.18 -64.89
C ALA A 130 51.65 64.41 -65.72
N PRO A 131 50.74 65.34 -66.08
CA PRO A 131 51.04 66.45 -67.00
C PRO A 131 52.26 67.30 -66.58
N ASP A 132 52.39 67.56 -65.28
CA ASP A 132 53.46 68.38 -64.71
C ASP A 132 54.69 67.56 -64.25
N SER A 133 54.77 66.27 -64.60
CA SER A 133 55.90 65.43 -64.22
C SER A 133 57.16 65.77 -65.01
N ALA A 134 58.32 65.71 -64.35
CA ALA A 134 59.62 65.81 -65.01
C ALA A 134 59.79 64.75 -66.11
N LEU A 135 59.12 63.59 -65.97
CA LEU A 135 59.10 62.53 -66.97
C LEU A 135 58.30 62.92 -68.24
N GLN A 136 57.10 63.50 -68.09
CA GLN A 136 56.32 64.01 -69.22
C GLN A 136 57.08 65.13 -69.95
N GLN A 137 57.67 66.07 -69.21
CA GLN A 137 58.40 67.21 -69.78
C GLN A 137 59.66 66.76 -70.52
N SER A 138 60.48 65.89 -69.92
CA SER A 138 61.69 65.37 -70.57
C SER A 138 61.39 64.44 -71.76
N PHE A 139 60.31 63.67 -71.72
CA PHE A 139 59.85 62.90 -72.88
C PHE A 139 59.46 63.82 -74.06
N ILE A 140 58.70 64.89 -73.80
CA ILE A 140 58.32 65.87 -74.84
C ILE A 140 59.57 66.53 -75.44
N LEU A 141 60.52 66.98 -74.61
CA LEU A 141 61.77 67.59 -75.09
C LEU A 141 62.57 66.62 -75.96
N LEU A 142 62.68 65.35 -75.56
CA LEU A 142 63.43 64.33 -76.29
C LEU A 142 62.75 63.91 -77.60
N SER A 143 61.43 63.70 -77.61
CA SER A 143 60.65 63.36 -78.81
C SER A 143 60.60 64.49 -79.83
N GLN A 144 60.42 65.75 -79.38
CA GLN A 144 60.51 66.92 -80.24
C GLN A 144 61.93 67.11 -80.80
N GLY A 145 62.97 66.92 -79.96
CA GLY A 145 64.36 66.93 -80.41
C GLY A 145 64.64 65.90 -81.52
N LEU A 146 64.16 64.67 -81.36
CA LEU A 146 64.27 63.62 -82.38
C LEU A 146 63.50 63.97 -83.66
N THR A 147 62.31 64.56 -83.52
CA THR A 147 61.51 65.01 -84.67
C THR A 147 62.26 66.07 -85.49
N GLU A 148 62.89 67.05 -84.85
CA GLU A 148 63.69 68.07 -85.54
C GLU A 148 64.98 67.49 -86.14
N GLN A 149 65.64 66.52 -85.48
CA GLN A 149 66.76 65.81 -86.08
C GLN A 149 66.36 65.05 -87.36
N LEU A 150 65.26 64.30 -87.31
CA LEU A 150 64.78 63.52 -88.46
C LEU A 150 64.35 64.43 -89.63
N LYS A 151 63.76 65.60 -89.34
CA LYS A 151 63.52 66.65 -90.35
C LYS A 151 64.82 67.20 -90.93
N GLY A 152 65.83 67.45 -90.10
CA GLY A 152 67.16 67.90 -90.54
C GLY A 152 67.83 66.90 -91.50
N LEU A 153 67.74 65.61 -91.20
CA LEU A 153 68.20 64.54 -92.09
C LEU A 153 67.43 64.52 -93.42
N ALA A 154 66.10 64.62 -93.38
CA ALA A 154 65.27 64.67 -94.59
C ALA A 154 65.56 65.89 -95.48
N ALA A 155 65.97 67.01 -94.88
CA ALA A 155 66.40 68.22 -95.58
C ALA A 155 67.89 68.21 -96.00
N SER A 156 68.63 67.12 -95.74
CA SER A 156 70.09 67.01 -95.95
C SER A 156 70.91 68.10 -95.24
N SER A 157 70.39 68.69 -94.16
CA SER A 157 71.03 69.78 -93.42
C SER A 157 71.76 69.23 -92.19
N THR A 158 73.09 69.10 -92.30
CA THR A 158 73.96 68.67 -91.20
C THR A 158 73.96 69.66 -90.03
N ASP A 159 73.78 70.95 -90.31
CA ASP A 159 73.75 72.00 -89.27
C ASP A 159 72.50 71.88 -88.38
N ALA A 160 71.31 71.70 -88.99
CA ALA A 160 70.07 71.51 -88.25
C ALA A 160 70.10 70.25 -87.37
N PHE A 161 70.76 69.19 -87.82
CA PHE A 161 70.89 67.93 -87.09
C PHE A 161 71.72 68.06 -85.79
N PHE A 162 72.79 68.86 -85.80
CA PHE A 162 73.66 69.08 -84.63
C PHE A 162 73.24 70.23 -83.71
N MET A 163 72.31 71.11 -84.15
CA MET A 163 71.77 72.18 -83.30
C MET A 163 70.93 71.66 -82.12
N VAL A 164 70.43 70.42 -82.18
CA VAL A 164 69.61 69.81 -81.12
C VAL A 164 70.52 69.21 -80.03
N PRO A 165 70.42 69.63 -78.75
CA PRO A 165 71.28 69.17 -77.66
C PRO A 165 70.84 67.79 -77.13
N MET A 166 70.81 66.78 -78.01
CA MET A 166 70.23 65.46 -77.75
C MET A 166 70.80 64.74 -76.52
N GLN A 167 72.10 64.86 -76.25
CA GLN A 167 72.71 64.27 -75.05
C GLN A 167 72.10 64.83 -73.76
N ALA A 168 71.77 66.13 -73.72
CA ALA A 168 71.16 66.76 -72.55
C ALA A 168 69.69 66.31 -72.38
N TYR A 169 68.91 66.23 -73.48
CA TYR A 169 67.54 65.71 -73.42
C TYR A 169 67.49 64.23 -73.02
N GLN A 170 68.41 63.41 -73.56
CA GLN A 170 68.55 62.01 -73.22
C GLN A 170 68.96 61.82 -71.75
N GLN A 171 69.84 62.66 -71.21
CA GLN A 171 70.19 62.64 -69.79
C GLN A 171 69.01 63.04 -68.90
N GLN A 172 68.34 64.16 -69.20
CA GLN A 172 67.16 64.60 -68.43
C GLN A 172 66.04 63.54 -68.42
N PHE A 173 65.79 62.88 -69.55
CA PHE A 173 64.83 61.79 -69.64
C PHE A 173 65.27 60.54 -68.86
N ASN A 174 66.54 60.16 -68.92
CA ASN A 174 67.07 59.03 -68.13
C ASN A 174 66.98 59.30 -66.62
N ASP A 175 67.31 60.52 -66.16
CA ASP A 175 67.22 60.92 -64.76
C ASP A 175 65.76 60.93 -64.28
N ALA A 176 64.84 61.45 -65.09
CA ALA A 176 63.40 61.45 -64.78
C ALA A 176 62.81 60.03 -64.77
N TRP A 177 63.15 59.18 -65.75
CA TRP A 177 62.76 57.77 -65.80
C TRP A 177 63.30 56.99 -64.59
N PHE A 178 64.56 57.20 -64.22
CA PHE A 178 65.15 56.57 -63.04
C PHE A 178 64.47 57.04 -61.75
N GLY A 179 64.12 58.32 -61.65
CA GLY A 179 63.30 58.87 -60.58
C GLY A 179 61.97 58.13 -60.44
N GLU A 180 61.19 58.05 -61.52
CA GLU A 180 59.89 57.39 -61.57
C GLU A 180 59.98 55.90 -61.22
N ILE A 181 60.90 55.16 -61.86
CA ILE A 181 61.15 53.74 -61.60
C ILE A 181 61.58 53.51 -60.15
N SER A 182 62.41 54.38 -59.57
CA SER A 182 62.79 54.27 -58.15
C SER A 182 61.60 54.49 -57.22
N GLN A 183 60.69 55.39 -57.57
CA GLN A 183 59.48 55.69 -56.80
C GLN A 183 58.46 54.55 -56.88
N ALA A 184 58.17 54.06 -58.08
CA ALA A 184 57.26 52.96 -58.30
C ALA A 184 57.80 51.64 -57.69
N ASN A 185 59.11 51.39 -57.74
CA ASN A 185 59.73 50.26 -57.03
C ASN A 185 59.58 50.38 -55.49
N ARG A 186 59.73 51.59 -54.92
CA ARG A 186 59.43 51.83 -53.49
C ARG A 186 57.96 51.56 -53.16
N GLN A 187 57.02 51.97 -54.02
CA GLN A 187 55.59 51.70 -53.85
C GLN A 187 55.28 50.20 -53.94
N LEU A 188 55.78 49.49 -54.97
CA LEU A 188 55.66 48.03 -55.10
C LEU A 188 56.21 47.29 -53.87
N ALA A 189 57.36 47.72 -53.34
CA ALA A 189 57.93 47.16 -52.11
C ALA A 189 57.04 47.41 -50.88
N ALA A 190 56.43 48.60 -50.76
CA ALA A 190 55.51 48.94 -49.67
C ALA A 190 54.19 48.14 -49.74
N VAL A 191 53.60 47.99 -50.94
CA VAL A 191 52.40 47.18 -51.18
C VAL A 191 52.67 45.69 -50.92
N ASN A 192 53.84 45.17 -51.33
CA ASN A 192 54.24 43.80 -51.01
C ASN A 192 54.44 43.58 -49.50
N ARG A 193 55.15 44.48 -48.80
CA ARG A 193 55.35 44.37 -47.34
C ARG A 193 54.04 44.44 -46.57
N SER A 194 53.15 45.37 -46.91
CA SER A 194 51.82 45.48 -46.29
C SER A 194 50.92 44.29 -46.60
N SER A 195 51.01 43.73 -47.82
CA SER A 195 50.31 42.49 -48.18
C SER A 195 50.82 41.30 -47.34
N LEU A 196 52.13 41.10 -47.19
CA LEU A 196 52.71 40.06 -46.32
C LEU A 196 52.32 40.24 -44.85
N ALA A 197 52.30 41.48 -44.35
CA ALA A 197 51.82 41.79 -43.00
C ALA A 197 50.32 41.48 -42.84
N SER A 198 49.50 41.77 -43.86
CA SER A 198 48.07 41.45 -43.83
C SER A 198 47.81 39.94 -43.81
N LEU A 199 48.59 39.14 -44.54
CA LEU A 199 48.48 37.68 -44.58
C LEU A 199 48.86 37.04 -43.23
N THR A 200 49.92 37.52 -42.58
CA THR A 200 50.29 37.05 -41.23
C THR A 200 49.27 37.48 -40.18
N GLY A 201 48.68 38.68 -40.32
CA GLY A 201 47.50 39.11 -39.57
C GLY A 201 46.31 38.17 -39.76
N THR A 202 45.98 37.81 -41.00
CA THR A 202 44.88 36.90 -41.36
C THR A 202 45.05 35.54 -40.69
N ARG A 203 46.25 34.96 -40.78
CA ARG A 203 46.58 33.68 -40.12
C ARG A 203 46.41 33.77 -38.60
N ASN A 204 46.89 34.84 -37.97
CA ASN A 204 46.82 34.97 -36.52
C ASN A 204 45.36 35.20 -36.04
N VAL A 205 44.55 35.98 -36.76
CA VAL A 205 43.13 36.18 -36.46
C VAL A 205 42.32 34.89 -36.67
N SER A 206 42.54 34.15 -37.76
CA SER A 206 41.83 32.89 -38.00
C SER A 206 42.19 31.80 -36.98
N LEU A 207 43.45 31.72 -36.55
CA LEU A 207 43.87 30.85 -35.44
C LEU A 207 43.22 31.24 -34.11
N LEU A 208 43.11 32.54 -33.79
CA LEU A 208 42.44 33.00 -32.58
C LEU A 208 40.94 32.69 -32.58
N VAL A 209 40.24 32.93 -33.69
CA VAL A 209 38.81 32.60 -33.85
C VAL A 209 38.60 31.08 -33.73
N THR A 210 39.42 30.28 -34.42
CA THR A 210 39.35 28.81 -34.36
C THR A 210 39.62 28.29 -32.94
N GLY A 211 40.62 28.85 -32.24
CA GLY A 211 40.93 28.52 -30.85
C GLY A 211 39.79 28.87 -29.89
N LEU A 212 39.17 30.03 -30.05
CA LEU A 212 38.00 30.46 -29.26
C LEU A 212 36.79 29.54 -29.49
N LEU A 213 36.46 29.20 -30.73
CA LEU A 213 35.39 28.26 -31.06
C LEU A 213 35.64 26.86 -30.48
N SER A 214 36.88 26.38 -30.60
CA SER A 214 37.30 25.07 -30.05
C SER A 214 37.21 25.05 -28.52
N GLY A 215 37.71 26.10 -27.86
CA GLY A 215 37.62 26.26 -26.41
C GLY A 215 36.17 26.37 -25.93
N LEU A 216 35.31 27.06 -26.67
CA LEU A 216 33.87 27.14 -26.39
C LEU A 216 33.21 25.76 -26.49
N LEU A 217 33.46 25.01 -27.58
CA LEU A 217 32.93 23.66 -27.79
C LEU A 217 33.34 22.70 -26.67
N VAL A 218 34.61 22.71 -26.26
CA VAL A 218 35.10 21.89 -25.13
C VAL A 218 34.43 22.32 -23.82
N ALA A 219 34.33 23.62 -23.55
CA ALA A 219 33.66 24.13 -22.34
C ALA A 219 32.18 23.73 -22.29
N GLY A 220 31.47 23.85 -23.42
CA GLY A 220 30.08 23.42 -23.57
C GLY A 220 29.90 21.91 -23.39
N GLY A 221 30.78 21.09 -23.97
CA GLY A 221 30.79 19.64 -23.78
C GLY A 221 31.01 19.22 -22.33
N VAL A 222 31.96 19.86 -21.62
CA VAL A 222 32.19 19.62 -20.19
C VAL A 222 31.01 20.07 -19.33
N LEU A 223 30.36 21.19 -19.69
CA LEU A 223 29.13 21.67 -19.05
C LEU A 223 27.96 20.68 -19.23
N LEU A 224 27.79 20.10 -20.41
CA LEU A 224 26.78 19.07 -20.67
C LEU A 224 27.07 17.76 -19.93
N LEU A 225 28.33 17.29 -19.94
CA LEU A 225 28.72 16.09 -19.19
C LEU A 225 28.41 16.23 -17.70
N ARG A 226 28.89 17.31 -17.07
CA ARG A 226 28.75 17.52 -15.62
C ARG A 226 27.36 18.01 -15.21
N GLY A 227 26.68 18.78 -16.06
CA GLY A 227 25.37 19.37 -15.78
C GLY A 227 24.18 18.45 -16.09
N VAL A 228 24.33 17.52 -17.05
CA VAL A 228 23.25 16.62 -17.50
C VAL A 228 23.62 15.15 -17.28
N ILE A 229 24.72 14.68 -17.87
CA ILE A 229 24.99 13.23 -17.96
C ILE A 229 25.32 12.64 -16.58
N THR A 230 26.22 13.24 -15.82
CA THR A 230 26.57 12.78 -14.46
C THR A 230 25.36 12.74 -13.51
N PRO A 231 24.53 13.79 -13.38
CA PRO A 231 23.35 13.71 -12.52
C PRO A 231 22.27 12.74 -13.05
N MET A 232 22.10 12.58 -14.37
CA MET A 232 21.18 11.56 -14.92
C MET A 232 21.63 10.13 -14.59
N GLN A 233 22.94 9.86 -14.64
CA GLN A 233 23.50 8.58 -14.20
C GLN A 233 23.30 8.33 -12.70
N GLN A 234 23.38 9.37 -11.86
CA GLN A 234 23.10 9.26 -10.43
C GLN A 234 21.60 9.03 -10.16
N ALA A 235 20.72 9.74 -10.84
CA ALA A 235 19.27 9.53 -10.77
C ALA A 235 18.91 8.09 -11.19
N SER A 236 19.50 7.58 -12.28
CA SER A 236 19.32 6.19 -12.71
C SER A 236 19.77 5.18 -11.64
N ARG A 237 20.89 5.41 -10.95
CA ARG A 237 21.36 4.54 -9.85
C ARG A 237 20.45 4.59 -8.63
N GLN A 238 19.94 5.77 -8.26
CA GLN A 238 18.96 5.88 -7.17
C GLN A 238 17.63 5.20 -7.53
N LEU A 239 17.14 5.33 -8.77
CA LEU A 239 15.94 4.61 -9.21
C LEU A 239 16.16 3.10 -9.22
N GLN A 240 17.36 2.63 -9.58
CA GLN A 240 17.73 1.21 -9.45
C GLN A 240 17.74 0.74 -7.99
N ALA A 241 18.33 1.51 -7.07
CA ALA A 241 18.33 1.20 -5.63
C ALA A 241 16.88 1.15 -5.07
N ILE A 242 16.03 2.12 -5.43
CA ILE A 242 14.61 2.11 -5.06
C ILE A 242 13.89 0.89 -5.63
N ALA A 243 14.19 0.49 -6.87
CA ALA A 243 13.60 -0.69 -7.52
C ALA A 243 14.08 -2.02 -6.91
N THR A 244 15.30 -2.09 -6.35
CA THR A 244 15.79 -3.24 -5.57
C THR A 244 15.37 -3.18 -4.10
N GLY A 245 14.61 -2.16 -3.69
CA GLY A 245 14.10 -1.99 -2.33
C GLY A 245 15.05 -1.33 -1.34
N ASP A 246 16.19 -0.78 -1.77
CA ASP A 246 16.99 0.10 -0.92
C ASP A 246 16.39 1.52 -0.93
N LEU A 247 15.62 1.80 0.13
CA LEU A 247 15.06 3.11 0.41
C LEU A 247 15.90 3.91 1.43
N LEU A 248 17.03 3.36 1.90
CA LEU A 248 17.95 4.00 2.83
C LEU A 248 18.96 4.91 2.12
N ALA A 249 19.37 4.56 0.90
CA ALA A 249 20.30 5.34 0.09
C ALA A 249 19.77 6.74 -0.31
N SER A 250 20.11 7.76 0.48
CA SER A 250 19.94 9.16 0.11
C SER A 250 21.20 9.67 -0.61
N ALA A 251 21.06 10.09 -1.87
CA ALA A 251 22.15 10.72 -2.60
C ALA A 251 22.43 12.12 -2.03
N ALA A 252 23.66 12.36 -1.58
CA ALA A 252 24.07 13.67 -1.09
C ALA A 252 23.88 14.74 -2.18
N PRO A 253 23.24 15.89 -1.87
CA PRO A 253 22.95 16.91 -2.87
C PRO A 253 24.25 17.48 -3.45
N LEU A 254 24.43 17.32 -4.77
CA LEU A 254 25.55 17.92 -5.48
C LEU A 254 25.46 19.46 -5.33
N ARG A 255 26.47 20.06 -4.70
CA ARG A 255 26.54 21.50 -4.33
C ARG A 255 26.28 22.53 -5.45
N ARG A 256 26.23 22.11 -6.72
CA ARG A 256 25.81 22.89 -7.88
C ARG A 256 25.07 21.99 -8.87
N GLN A 257 23.74 22.05 -8.85
CA GLN A 257 22.87 21.43 -9.85
C GLN A 257 22.07 22.50 -10.60
N SER A 258 21.60 22.16 -11.80
CA SER A 258 20.59 22.96 -12.49
C SER A 258 19.24 22.88 -11.77
N ARG A 259 18.35 23.84 -12.03
CA ARG A 259 17.01 23.84 -11.45
C ARG A 259 16.21 22.60 -11.84
N GLU A 260 16.33 22.17 -13.10
CA GLU A 260 15.66 20.99 -13.62
C GLU A 260 16.16 19.69 -12.96
N THR A 261 17.48 19.58 -12.76
CA THR A 261 18.10 18.46 -12.04
C THR A 261 17.61 18.41 -10.59
N LEU A 262 17.59 19.55 -9.89
CA LEU A 262 17.12 19.63 -8.50
C LEU A 262 15.65 19.18 -8.37
N GLN A 263 14.80 19.62 -9.31
CA GLN A 263 13.38 19.24 -9.32
C GLN A 263 13.19 17.73 -9.49
N LEU A 264 14.00 17.07 -10.33
CA LEU A 264 13.98 15.61 -10.48
C LEU A 264 14.38 14.90 -9.18
N PHE A 265 15.48 15.30 -8.54
CA PHE A 265 15.92 14.68 -7.28
C PHE A 265 14.92 14.90 -6.14
N ASN A 266 14.27 16.08 -6.07
CA ASN A 266 13.20 16.33 -5.10
C ASN A 266 12.00 15.39 -5.32
N ALA A 267 11.51 15.25 -6.56
CA ALA A 267 10.40 14.35 -6.87
C ALA A 267 10.75 12.87 -6.61
N MET A 268 12.01 12.48 -6.84
CA MET A 268 12.51 11.14 -6.46
C MET A 268 12.56 10.95 -4.94
N ASP A 269 12.91 11.98 -4.17
CA ASP A 269 12.91 11.89 -2.71
C ASP A 269 11.49 11.87 -2.12
N GLU A 270 10.56 12.64 -2.67
CA GLU A 270 9.12 12.56 -2.35
C GLU A 270 8.57 11.15 -2.62
N MET A 271 8.88 10.56 -3.78
CA MET A 271 8.52 9.17 -4.10
C MET A 271 9.14 8.17 -3.10
N ARG A 272 10.43 8.33 -2.76
CA ARG A 272 11.13 7.49 -1.78
C ARG A 272 10.51 7.61 -0.38
N GLN A 273 10.14 8.81 0.04
CA GLN A 273 9.46 9.04 1.33
C GLN A 273 8.07 8.40 1.35
N GLY A 274 7.29 8.54 0.28
CA GLY A 274 5.98 7.88 0.13
C GLY A 274 6.07 6.36 0.20
N LEU A 275 7.03 5.75 -0.51
CA LEU A 275 7.28 4.30 -0.43
C LEU A 275 7.67 3.85 0.98
N ARG A 276 8.56 4.59 1.66
CA ARG A 276 8.94 4.29 3.06
C ARG A 276 7.76 4.38 4.02
N HIS A 277 6.84 5.31 3.81
CA HIS A 277 5.63 5.43 4.62
C HIS A 277 4.70 4.23 4.43
N ILE A 278 4.40 3.86 3.17
CA ILE A 278 3.60 2.67 2.84
C ILE A 278 4.22 1.40 3.44
N ILE A 279 5.52 1.20 3.28
CA ILE A 279 6.22 0.03 3.85
C ILE A 279 6.17 0.01 5.38
N HIS A 280 6.23 1.18 6.03
CA HIS A 280 6.09 1.28 7.49
C HIS A 280 4.66 0.97 7.95
N GLU A 281 3.62 1.43 7.25
CA GLU A 281 2.24 1.05 7.56
C GLU A 281 2.01 -0.45 7.39
N ILE A 282 2.57 -1.05 6.32
CA ILE A 282 2.51 -2.50 6.10
C ILE A 282 3.22 -3.27 7.24
N ASP A 283 4.37 -2.79 7.73
CA ASP A 283 5.09 -3.36 8.89
C ASP A 283 4.22 -3.35 10.16
N VAL A 284 3.59 -2.20 10.45
CA VAL A 284 2.70 -2.03 11.61
C VAL A 284 1.46 -2.93 11.50
N VAL A 285 0.85 -3.02 10.31
CA VAL A 285 -0.28 -3.92 10.05
C VAL A 285 0.14 -5.38 10.19
N ALA A 286 1.31 -5.78 9.68
CA ALA A 286 1.82 -7.14 9.81
C ALA A 286 2.04 -7.53 11.28
N VAL A 287 2.63 -6.64 12.09
CA VAL A 287 2.79 -6.87 13.54
C VAL A 287 1.42 -6.97 14.24
N SER A 288 0.47 -6.09 13.90
CA SER A 288 -0.88 -6.11 14.47
C SER A 288 -1.65 -7.40 14.14
N VAL A 289 -1.61 -7.86 12.88
CA VAL A 289 -2.24 -9.13 12.47
C VAL A 289 -1.55 -10.33 13.12
N THR A 290 -0.23 -10.29 13.29
CA THR A 290 0.52 -11.35 13.99
C THR A 290 0.10 -11.47 15.46
N ALA A 291 -0.07 -10.33 16.15
CA ALA A 291 -0.55 -10.29 17.53
C ALA A 291 -2.00 -10.78 17.65
N ALA A 292 -2.90 -10.28 16.80
CA ALA A 292 -4.31 -10.69 16.78
C ALA A 292 -4.48 -12.20 16.48
N ALA A 293 -3.67 -12.76 15.57
CA ALA A 293 -3.66 -14.20 15.32
C ALA A 293 -3.21 -15.02 16.56
N GLY A 294 -2.24 -14.53 17.32
CA GLY A 294 -1.83 -15.14 18.60
C GLY A 294 -2.93 -15.07 19.67
N GLU A 295 -3.64 -13.95 19.78
CA GLU A 295 -4.81 -13.82 20.65
C GLU A 295 -5.93 -14.80 20.24
N MET A 296 -6.20 -14.95 18.93
CA MET A 296 -7.15 -15.92 18.40
C MET A 296 -6.76 -17.38 18.70
N GLN A 297 -5.47 -17.72 18.65
CA GLN A 297 -4.99 -19.05 19.07
C GLN A 297 -5.23 -19.28 20.57
N HIS A 298 -4.90 -18.31 21.42
CA HIS A 298 -5.16 -18.40 22.87
C HIS A 298 -6.66 -18.52 23.19
N ALA A 299 -7.51 -17.71 22.54
CA ALA A 299 -8.95 -17.79 22.68
C ALA A 299 -9.49 -19.17 22.26
N ASN A 300 -9.00 -19.74 21.15
CA ASN A 300 -9.38 -21.09 20.73
C ASN A 300 -8.92 -22.19 21.70
N GLN A 301 -7.72 -22.08 22.28
CA GLN A 301 -7.29 -23.02 23.33
C GLN A 301 -8.20 -22.94 24.56
N GLN A 302 -8.66 -21.76 24.95
CA GLN A 302 -9.59 -21.57 26.06
C GLN A 302 -10.99 -22.11 25.72
N ALA A 303 -11.51 -21.85 24.51
CA ALA A 303 -12.76 -22.43 24.03
C ALA A 303 -12.73 -23.96 24.04
N ARG A 304 -11.64 -24.59 23.56
CA ARG A 304 -11.48 -26.06 23.60
C ARG A 304 -11.48 -26.61 25.04
N LYS A 305 -10.84 -25.94 26.00
CA LYS A 305 -10.92 -26.33 27.43
C LYS A 305 -12.34 -26.19 27.97
N GLN A 306 -13.06 -25.15 27.59
CA GLN A 306 -14.45 -24.94 27.98
C GLN A 306 -15.39 -25.99 27.37
N HIS A 307 -15.18 -26.38 26.12
CA HIS A 307 -15.96 -27.43 25.46
C HIS A 307 -15.70 -28.80 26.12
N GLN A 308 -14.45 -29.13 26.45
CA GLN A 308 -14.12 -30.33 27.22
C GLN A 308 -14.85 -30.38 28.59
N ALA A 309 -14.89 -29.25 29.31
CA ALA A 309 -15.61 -29.14 30.58
C ALA A 309 -17.14 -29.25 30.42
N GLN A 310 -17.70 -28.69 29.35
CA GLN A 310 -19.13 -28.82 29.01
C GLN A 310 -19.49 -30.25 28.63
N ASN A 311 -18.67 -30.94 27.83
CA ASN A 311 -18.87 -32.34 27.46
C ASN A 311 -18.87 -33.26 28.71
N ALA A 312 -17.90 -33.07 29.62
CA ALA A 312 -17.89 -33.76 30.91
C ALA A 312 -19.16 -33.47 31.76
N SER A 313 -19.66 -32.23 31.70
CA SER A 313 -20.90 -31.82 32.39
C SER A 313 -22.14 -32.48 31.78
N PHE A 314 -22.24 -32.59 30.45
CA PHE A 314 -23.32 -33.29 29.76
C PHE A 314 -23.29 -34.81 30.02
N SER A 315 -22.11 -35.43 30.07
CA SER A 315 -21.95 -36.83 30.47
C SER A 315 -22.49 -37.08 31.90
N HIS A 316 -22.11 -36.23 32.86
CA HIS A 316 -22.66 -36.29 34.22
C HIS A 316 -24.17 -36.01 34.27
N LEU A 317 -24.68 -35.10 33.45
CA LEU A 317 -26.11 -34.79 33.38
C LEU A 317 -26.91 -35.97 32.81
N SER A 318 -26.42 -36.61 31.74
CA SER A 318 -26.99 -37.84 31.18
C SER A 318 -27.04 -38.97 32.22
N GLN A 319 -25.96 -39.19 32.97
CA GLN A 319 -25.95 -40.15 34.07
C GLN A 319 -26.99 -39.82 35.16
N ARG A 320 -27.19 -38.54 35.49
CA ARG A 320 -28.22 -38.11 36.45
C ARG A 320 -29.63 -38.33 35.90
N LEU A 321 -29.87 -38.01 34.64
CA LEU A 321 -31.17 -38.25 33.98
C LEU A 321 -31.52 -39.74 33.93
N HIS A 322 -30.52 -40.61 33.70
CA HIS A 322 -30.72 -42.06 33.75
C HIS A 322 -31.19 -42.50 35.15
N ARG A 323 -30.50 -42.08 36.22
CA ARG A 323 -30.92 -42.38 37.61
C ARG A 323 -32.31 -41.84 37.95
N VAL A 324 -32.64 -40.62 37.54
CA VAL A 324 -33.99 -40.06 37.76
C VAL A 324 -35.03 -40.85 36.98
N SER A 325 -34.72 -41.36 35.78
CA SER A 325 -35.60 -42.25 35.03
C SER A 325 -35.83 -43.58 35.77
N GLU A 326 -34.78 -44.19 36.34
CA GLU A 326 -34.88 -45.39 37.18
C GLU A 326 -35.73 -45.13 38.44
N GLU A 327 -35.51 -44.00 39.13
CA GLU A 327 -36.30 -43.59 40.31
C GLU A 327 -37.78 -43.40 39.97
N VAL A 328 -38.11 -42.83 38.82
CA VAL A 328 -39.50 -42.64 38.36
C VAL A 328 -40.15 -43.98 37.96
N GLU A 329 -39.42 -44.87 37.30
CA GLU A 329 -39.91 -46.22 36.98
C GLU A 329 -40.18 -47.03 38.25
N ASN A 330 -39.23 -47.02 39.19
CA ASN A 330 -39.35 -47.65 40.50
C ASN A 330 -40.54 -47.08 41.29
N SER A 331 -40.75 -45.76 41.26
CA SER A 331 -41.88 -45.08 41.91
C SER A 331 -43.23 -45.49 41.29
N THR A 332 -43.28 -45.65 39.96
CA THR A 332 -44.45 -46.15 39.22
C THR A 332 -44.77 -47.60 39.60
N ARG A 333 -43.75 -48.46 39.64
CA ARG A 333 -43.86 -49.88 40.03
C ARG A 333 -44.30 -50.04 41.48
N PHE A 334 -43.73 -49.24 42.39
CA PHE A 334 -44.10 -49.20 43.80
C PHE A 334 -45.57 -48.77 43.98
N SER A 335 -46.02 -47.73 43.27
CA SER A 335 -47.41 -47.26 43.38
C SER A 335 -48.42 -48.29 42.89
N LEU A 336 -48.11 -49.02 41.81
CA LEU A 336 -48.93 -50.14 41.34
C LEU A 336 -49.03 -51.25 42.39
N GLN A 337 -47.89 -51.67 42.96
CA GLN A 337 -47.86 -52.72 44.00
C GLN A 337 -48.60 -52.29 45.28
N ALA A 338 -48.38 -51.07 45.74
CA ALA A 338 -49.08 -50.52 46.91
C ALA A 338 -50.59 -50.37 46.66
N THR A 339 -51.01 -50.10 45.41
CA THR A 339 -52.43 -50.00 45.05
C THR A 339 -53.12 -51.36 45.10
N ASP A 340 -52.49 -52.42 44.58
CA ASP A 340 -53.00 -53.79 44.68
C ASP A 340 -53.07 -54.29 46.14
N GLN A 341 -52.07 -53.94 46.95
CA GLN A 341 -52.08 -54.21 48.40
C GLN A 341 -53.23 -53.47 49.11
N ALA A 342 -53.45 -52.19 48.79
CA ALA A 342 -54.52 -51.40 49.38
C ALA A 342 -55.92 -51.90 48.94
N GLN A 343 -56.10 -52.28 47.67
CA GLN A 343 -57.33 -52.92 47.18
C GLN A 343 -57.57 -54.30 47.83
N SER A 344 -56.51 -55.02 48.16
CA SER A 344 -56.60 -56.29 48.89
C SER A 344 -56.97 -56.09 50.35
N ALA A 345 -56.46 -55.03 50.99
CA ALA A 345 -56.89 -54.61 52.33
C ALA A 345 -58.36 -54.16 52.35
N ASP A 346 -58.82 -53.43 51.32
CA ASP A 346 -60.23 -53.02 51.20
C ASP A 346 -61.17 -54.22 51.10
N ARG A 347 -60.84 -55.21 50.27
CA ARG A 347 -61.60 -56.48 50.19
C ARG A 347 -61.65 -57.22 51.54
N LEU A 348 -60.55 -57.25 52.30
CA LEU A 348 -60.53 -57.83 53.64
C LEU A 348 -61.42 -57.06 54.62
N MET A 349 -61.47 -55.73 54.54
CA MET A 349 -62.37 -54.93 55.39
C MET A 349 -63.84 -55.12 55.05
N GLN A 350 -64.19 -55.24 53.76
CA GLN A 350 -65.55 -55.60 53.34
C GLN A 350 -65.97 -56.96 53.91
N GLN A 351 -65.06 -57.94 53.94
CA GLN A 351 -65.29 -59.23 54.60
C GLN A 351 -65.45 -59.09 56.13
N CYS A 352 -64.60 -58.30 56.79
CA CYS A 352 -64.73 -58.02 58.23
C CYS A 352 -66.07 -57.35 58.57
N ALA A 353 -66.52 -56.38 57.78
CA ALA A 353 -67.82 -55.74 57.96
C ALA A 353 -68.98 -56.74 57.86
N GLY A 354 -68.94 -57.64 56.85
CA GLY A 354 -69.93 -58.73 56.74
C GLY A 354 -69.90 -59.72 57.89
N GLN A 355 -68.73 -59.99 58.49
CA GLN A 355 -68.63 -60.82 59.71
C GLN A 355 -69.18 -60.11 60.95
N VAL A 356 -69.02 -58.78 61.06
CA VAL A 356 -69.60 -57.97 62.15
C VAL A 356 -71.13 -57.94 62.06
N ASP A 357 -71.71 -57.78 60.87
CA ASP A 357 -73.16 -57.86 60.63
C ASP A 357 -73.74 -59.25 60.98
N GLN A 358 -73.04 -60.33 60.58
CA GLN A 358 -73.39 -61.70 60.99
C GLN A 358 -73.33 -61.87 62.52
N MET A 359 -72.34 -61.29 63.19
CA MET A 359 -72.21 -61.35 64.65
C MET A 359 -73.31 -60.54 65.36
N GLU A 360 -73.71 -59.38 64.83
CA GLU A 360 -74.87 -58.61 65.31
C GLU A 360 -76.17 -59.44 65.19
N SER A 361 -76.36 -60.10 64.04
CA SER A 361 -77.51 -60.99 63.82
C SER A 361 -77.56 -62.15 64.82
N GLN A 362 -76.43 -62.81 65.07
CA GLN A 362 -76.38 -63.91 66.05
C GLN A 362 -76.64 -63.41 67.48
N MET A 363 -76.12 -62.24 67.86
CA MET A 363 -76.43 -61.63 69.16
C MET A 363 -77.93 -61.33 69.30
N ARG A 364 -78.59 -60.80 68.25
CA ARG A 364 -80.06 -60.62 68.23
C ARG A 364 -80.81 -61.93 68.45
N HIS A 365 -80.41 -63.03 67.81
CA HIS A 365 -81.01 -64.35 68.03
C HIS A 365 -80.81 -64.86 69.47
N ILE A 366 -79.64 -64.62 70.08
CA ILE A 366 -79.39 -65.01 71.48
C ILE A 366 -80.27 -64.19 72.45
N VAL A 367 -80.46 -62.88 72.22
CA VAL A 367 -81.39 -62.06 73.02
C VAL A 367 -82.81 -62.62 72.92
N GLN A 368 -83.28 -62.92 71.71
CA GLN A 368 -84.62 -63.48 71.48
C GLN A 368 -84.81 -64.82 72.19
N ALA A 369 -83.88 -65.77 72.00
CA ALA A 369 -83.95 -67.08 72.65
C ALA A 369 -83.89 -66.96 74.19
N SER A 370 -83.09 -66.02 74.72
CA SER A 370 -83.06 -65.69 76.15
C SER A 370 -84.35 -65.00 76.64
N GLY A 371 -85.12 -64.40 75.72
CA GLY A 371 -86.49 -63.93 75.94
C GLY A 371 -87.44 -65.10 76.17
N ASP A 372 -87.45 -66.05 75.23
CA ASP A 372 -88.33 -67.21 75.26
C ASP A 372 -88.08 -68.10 76.49
N ILE A 373 -86.80 -68.34 76.84
CA ILE A 373 -86.44 -69.12 78.04
C ILE A 373 -86.89 -68.40 79.32
N ALA A 374 -86.77 -67.07 79.41
CA ALA A 374 -87.24 -66.32 80.59
C ALA A 374 -88.74 -66.52 80.83
N GLY A 375 -89.57 -66.45 79.76
CA GLY A 375 -91.01 -66.70 79.87
C GLY A 375 -91.35 -68.13 80.33
N ILE A 376 -90.55 -69.14 79.95
CA ILE A 376 -90.69 -70.51 80.44
C ILE A 376 -90.31 -70.60 81.94
N VAL A 377 -89.27 -69.90 82.35
CA VAL A 377 -88.77 -69.87 83.74
C VAL A 377 -89.77 -69.17 84.67
N ASP A 378 -90.36 -68.06 84.26
CA ASP A 378 -91.45 -67.39 84.99
C ASP A 378 -92.65 -68.33 85.18
N LEU A 379 -93.03 -69.06 84.13
CA LEU A 379 -94.09 -70.07 84.19
C LEU A 379 -93.73 -71.21 85.17
N LEU A 380 -92.47 -71.67 85.21
CA LEU A 380 -92.02 -72.70 86.15
C LEU A 380 -92.01 -72.23 87.61
N ASP A 381 -91.67 -70.97 87.94
CA ASP A 381 -91.74 -70.48 89.32
C ASP A 381 -93.21 -70.32 89.75
N SER A 382 -94.09 -69.92 88.82
CA SER A 382 -95.54 -69.88 89.07
C SER A 382 -96.13 -71.27 89.36
N LEU A 383 -95.74 -72.30 88.59
CA LEU A 383 -96.13 -73.69 88.82
C LEU A 383 -95.56 -74.25 90.13
N SER A 384 -94.32 -73.88 90.47
CA SER A 384 -93.69 -74.23 91.75
C SER A 384 -94.41 -73.59 92.94
N LEU A 385 -94.80 -72.31 92.85
CA LEU A 385 -95.58 -71.64 93.88
C LEU A 385 -96.96 -72.29 94.04
N GLN A 386 -97.65 -72.56 92.92
CA GLN A 386 -98.96 -73.22 92.91
C GLN A 386 -98.88 -74.64 93.51
N THR A 387 -97.88 -75.43 93.13
CA THR A 387 -97.64 -76.77 93.66
C THR A 387 -97.29 -76.75 95.15
N ARG A 388 -96.52 -75.74 95.61
CA ARG A 388 -96.22 -75.54 97.03
C ARG A 388 -97.47 -75.19 97.84
N LEU A 389 -98.37 -74.37 97.30
CA LEU A 389 -99.66 -74.04 97.94
C LEU A 389 -100.59 -75.26 98.00
N LEU A 390 -100.68 -76.03 96.91
CA LEU A 390 -101.43 -77.30 96.89
C LEU A 390 -100.89 -78.31 97.91
N ALA A 391 -99.57 -78.46 97.99
CA ALA A 391 -98.91 -79.33 98.95
C ALA A 391 -99.11 -78.88 100.40
N LEU A 392 -99.09 -77.57 100.66
CA LEU A 392 -99.40 -77.02 101.99
C LEU A 392 -100.85 -77.31 102.38
N ASN A 393 -101.81 -77.07 101.49
CA ASN A 393 -103.23 -77.39 101.72
C ASN A 393 -103.43 -78.89 101.99
N ALA A 394 -102.80 -79.76 101.20
CA ALA A 394 -102.86 -81.21 101.40
C ALA A 394 -102.21 -81.64 102.73
N ALA A 395 -101.13 -80.99 103.17
CA ALA A 395 -100.50 -81.27 104.46
C ALA A 395 -101.38 -80.84 105.64
N ILE A 396 -102.09 -79.71 105.52
CA ILE A 396 -103.08 -79.23 106.51
C ILE A 396 -104.24 -80.22 106.61
N GLU A 397 -104.86 -80.61 105.49
CA GLU A 397 -105.98 -81.55 105.50
C GLU A 397 -105.57 -82.95 106.00
N SER A 398 -104.35 -83.39 105.67
CA SER A 398 -103.78 -84.64 106.19
C SER A 398 -103.53 -84.60 107.71
N ALA A 399 -103.22 -83.43 108.28
CA ALA A 399 -103.13 -83.26 109.73
C ALA A 399 -104.52 -83.26 110.39
N HIS A 400 -105.53 -82.69 109.72
CA HIS A 400 -106.92 -82.67 110.14
C HIS A 400 -107.53 -84.09 110.21
N ALA A 401 -107.16 -84.98 109.27
CA ALA A 401 -107.56 -86.39 109.23
C ALA A 401 -106.87 -87.30 110.28
N GLY A 402 -106.02 -86.76 111.15
CA GLY A 402 -105.44 -87.48 112.29
C GLY A 402 -104.62 -88.73 111.92
N ILE A 403 -104.98 -89.89 112.48
CA ILE A 403 -104.22 -91.14 112.30
C ILE A 403 -104.28 -91.62 110.84
N TYR A 404 -105.43 -91.47 110.18
CA TYR A 404 -105.64 -91.91 108.79
C TYR A 404 -104.90 -91.04 107.76
N GLY A 405 -104.65 -89.77 108.07
CA GLY A 405 -103.91 -88.85 107.19
C GLY A 405 -102.39 -88.94 107.27
N ARG A 406 -101.82 -89.76 108.18
CA ARG A 406 -100.38 -89.74 108.49
C ARG A 406 -99.48 -90.04 107.28
N SER A 407 -99.85 -90.98 106.41
CA SER A 407 -99.10 -91.30 105.19
C SER A 407 -99.18 -90.17 104.15
N PHE A 408 -100.38 -89.62 103.93
CA PHE A 408 -100.60 -88.47 103.03
C PHE A 408 -99.87 -87.21 103.50
N SER A 409 -99.79 -86.96 104.81
CA SER A 409 -99.06 -85.82 105.38
C SER A 409 -97.56 -85.86 105.04
N VAL A 410 -96.94 -87.05 105.07
CA VAL A 410 -95.53 -87.22 104.66
C VAL A 410 -95.36 -86.93 103.18
N VAL A 411 -96.22 -87.48 102.31
CA VAL A 411 -96.17 -87.24 100.86
C VAL A 411 -96.39 -85.75 100.53
N ALA A 412 -97.37 -85.10 101.15
CA ALA A 412 -97.64 -83.68 100.96
C ALA A 412 -96.46 -82.80 101.41
N LYS A 413 -95.82 -83.13 102.54
CA LYS A 413 -94.61 -82.44 103.00
C LYS A 413 -93.43 -82.60 102.03
N GLU A 414 -93.25 -83.80 101.48
CA GLU A 414 -92.19 -84.09 100.50
C GLU A 414 -92.42 -83.35 99.18
N ILE A 415 -93.66 -83.31 98.68
CA ILE A 415 -94.03 -82.51 97.50
C ILE A 415 -93.80 -81.01 97.77
N GLY A 416 -94.14 -80.50 98.94
CA GLY A 416 -93.91 -79.10 99.31
C GLY A 416 -92.42 -78.73 99.39
N LEU A 417 -91.58 -79.66 99.87
CA LEU A 417 -90.13 -79.51 99.91
C LEU A 417 -89.50 -79.58 98.51
N LEU A 418 -89.93 -80.55 97.69
CA LEU A 418 -89.50 -80.69 96.29
C LEU A 418 -89.90 -79.46 95.46
N SER A 419 -91.11 -78.93 95.67
CA SER A 419 -91.56 -77.70 95.00
C SER A 419 -90.73 -76.50 95.44
N THR A 420 -90.46 -76.34 96.74
CA THR A 420 -89.60 -75.26 97.24
C THR A 420 -88.18 -75.34 96.65
N LYS A 421 -87.63 -76.55 96.50
CA LYS A 421 -86.36 -76.80 95.82
C LYS A 421 -86.43 -76.47 94.33
N SER A 422 -87.53 -76.83 93.65
CA SER A 422 -87.75 -76.50 92.25
C SER A 422 -87.82 -74.99 92.02
N GLY A 423 -88.56 -74.22 92.82
CA GLY A 423 -88.61 -72.76 92.72
C GLY A 423 -87.26 -72.09 92.99
N HIS A 424 -86.47 -72.62 93.93
CA HIS A 424 -85.08 -72.18 94.12
C HIS A 424 -84.24 -72.37 92.86
N SER A 425 -84.27 -73.57 92.26
CA SER A 425 -83.57 -73.84 91.00
C SER A 425 -84.07 -72.96 89.85
N THR A 426 -85.37 -72.70 89.76
CA THR A 426 -85.94 -71.80 88.75
C THR A 426 -85.38 -70.38 88.87
N ARG A 427 -85.28 -69.82 90.08
CA ARG A 427 -84.68 -68.49 90.30
C ARG A 427 -83.17 -68.45 90.03
N GLN A 428 -82.46 -69.55 90.23
CA GLN A 428 -81.06 -69.65 89.81
C GLN A 428 -80.92 -69.64 88.27
N ILE A 429 -81.89 -70.22 87.54
CA ILE A 429 -81.93 -70.16 86.07
C ILE A 429 -82.28 -68.74 85.61
N ASP A 430 -83.24 -68.04 86.23
CA ASP A 430 -83.54 -66.63 85.93
C ASP A 430 -82.30 -65.74 86.12
N GLN A 431 -81.59 -65.86 87.25
CA GLN A 431 -80.33 -65.15 87.48
C GLN A 431 -79.28 -65.41 86.38
N LEU A 432 -79.16 -66.66 85.91
CA LEU A 432 -78.28 -66.98 84.79
C LEU A 432 -78.73 -66.31 83.49
N ILE A 433 -80.03 -66.27 83.19
CA ILE A 433 -80.58 -65.60 81.99
C ILE A 433 -80.35 -64.09 82.04
N GLN A 434 -80.56 -63.45 83.18
CA GLN A 434 -80.27 -62.02 83.37
C GLN A 434 -78.78 -61.72 83.16
N HIS A 435 -77.90 -62.59 83.67
CA HIS A 435 -76.46 -62.48 83.46
C HIS A 435 -76.06 -62.68 81.99
N THR A 436 -76.68 -63.64 81.28
CA THR A 436 -76.51 -63.84 79.84
C THR A 436 -76.96 -62.61 79.04
N ARG A 437 -78.11 -62.01 79.35
CA ARG A 437 -78.56 -60.75 78.72
C ARG A 437 -77.55 -59.63 78.89
N HIS A 438 -77.07 -59.41 80.12
CA HIS A 438 -76.06 -58.39 80.40
C HIS A 438 -74.75 -58.60 79.61
N HIS A 439 -74.30 -59.86 79.47
CA HIS A 439 -73.17 -60.20 78.62
C HIS A 439 -73.42 -59.94 77.12
N VAL A 440 -74.63 -60.19 76.63
CA VAL A 440 -74.99 -59.95 75.22
C VAL A 440 -75.11 -58.45 74.93
N ASP A 441 -75.69 -57.64 75.83
CA ASP A 441 -75.72 -56.18 75.69
C ASP A 441 -74.30 -55.58 75.67
N SER A 442 -73.41 -56.08 76.54
CA SER A 442 -71.98 -55.73 76.54
C SER A 442 -71.30 -56.15 75.22
N GLY A 443 -71.67 -57.32 74.68
CA GLY A 443 -71.26 -57.79 73.36
C GLY A 443 -71.70 -56.85 72.24
N PHE A 444 -72.96 -56.42 72.23
CA PHE A 444 -73.54 -55.53 71.23
C PHE A 444 -72.81 -54.17 71.16
N SER A 445 -72.48 -53.61 72.33
CA SER A 445 -71.66 -52.38 72.42
C SER A 445 -70.26 -52.55 71.79
N LYS A 446 -69.63 -53.73 71.95
CA LYS A 446 -68.34 -54.05 71.31
C LYS A 446 -68.48 -54.27 69.80
N VAL A 447 -69.54 -54.94 69.34
CA VAL A 447 -69.85 -55.14 67.91
C VAL A 447 -69.96 -53.78 67.20
N LYS A 448 -70.73 -52.84 67.77
CA LYS A 448 -70.91 -51.48 67.23
C LYS A 448 -69.62 -50.63 67.23
N SER A 449 -68.74 -50.86 68.20
CA SER A 449 -67.42 -50.24 68.23
C SER A 449 -66.52 -50.77 67.10
N LEU A 450 -66.55 -52.09 66.85
CA LEU A 450 -65.84 -52.72 65.73
C LEU A 450 -66.37 -52.26 64.37
N GLU A 451 -67.69 -52.14 64.20
CA GLU A 451 -68.33 -51.57 63.00
C GLU A 451 -67.77 -50.17 62.69
N THR A 452 -67.79 -49.29 63.69
CA THR A 452 -67.28 -47.90 63.56
C THR A 452 -65.79 -47.89 63.20
N LEU A 453 -64.99 -48.74 63.85
CA LEU A 453 -63.55 -48.84 63.63
C LEU A 453 -63.22 -49.37 62.22
N PHE A 454 -63.89 -50.41 61.74
CA PHE A 454 -63.70 -50.89 60.37
C PHE A 454 -64.14 -49.86 59.32
N GLY A 455 -65.20 -49.09 59.58
CA GLY A 455 -65.59 -47.96 58.72
C GLY A 455 -64.51 -46.88 58.61
N GLN A 456 -63.84 -46.55 59.72
CA GLN A 456 -62.72 -45.59 59.73
C GLN A 456 -61.49 -46.12 58.97
N ILE A 457 -61.14 -47.41 59.13
CA ILE A 457 -60.03 -48.01 58.38
C ILE A 457 -60.37 -48.06 56.88
N GLY A 458 -61.64 -48.34 56.52
CA GLY A 458 -62.15 -48.27 55.14
C GLY A 458 -61.87 -46.92 54.48
N GLN A 459 -62.24 -45.83 55.15
CA GLN A 459 -61.97 -44.46 54.68
C GLN A 459 -60.47 -44.19 54.55
N ALA A 460 -59.64 -44.65 55.50
CA ALA A 460 -58.18 -44.48 55.45
C ALA A 460 -57.53 -45.21 54.26
N VAL A 461 -57.93 -46.45 53.97
CA VAL A 461 -57.42 -47.21 52.80
C VAL A 461 -57.88 -46.58 51.49
N SER A 462 -59.13 -46.13 51.38
CA SER A 462 -59.62 -45.40 50.20
C SER A 462 -58.82 -44.11 49.95
N ALA A 463 -58.44 -43.39 51.01
CA ALA A 463 -57.56 -42.23 50.90
C ALA A 463 -56.15 -42.61 50.42
N VAL A 464 -55.59 -43.73 50.90
CA VAL A 464 -54.29 -44.27 50.42
C VAL A 464 -54.35 -44.63 48.93
N VAL A 465 -55.38 -45.34 48.47
CA VAL A 465 -55.58 -45.66 47.03
C VAL A 465 -55.63 -44.37 46.20
N THR A 466 -56.33 -43.34 46.67
CA THR A 466 -56.42 -42.04 45.98
C THR A 466 -55.04 -41.39 45.85
N ARG A 467 -54.23 -41.37 46.92
CA ARG A 467 -52.86 -40.85 46.89
C ARG A 467 -51.91 -41.63 45.98
N LEU A 468 -52.06 -42.96 45.89
CA LEU A 468 -51.24 -43.79 45.01
C LEU A 468 -51.57 -43.56 43.53
N ASN A 469 -52.85 -43.34 43.20
CA ASN A 469 -53.27 -42.92 41.86
C ASN A 469 -52.69 -41.53 41.49
N GLU A 470 -52.72 -40.56 42.40
CA GLU A 470 -52.06 -39.25 42.22
C GLU A 470 -50.55 -39.40 42.00
N LEU A 471 -49.88 -40.25 42.78
CA LEU A 471 -48.45 -40.53 42.65
C LEU A 471 -48.13 -41.13 41.28
N GLN A 472 -48.92 -42.12 40.82
CA GLN A 472 -48.72 -42.73 39.50
C GLN A 472 -48.91 -41.74 38.35
N HIS A 473 -49.91 -40.85 38.43
CA HIS A 473 -50.09 -39.78 37.45
C HIS A 473 -48.88 -38.82 37.43
N ASN A 474 -48.42 -38.40 38.61
CA ASN A 474 -47.26 -37.52 38.76
C ASN A 474 -45.96 -38.16 38.24
N ALA A 475 -45.76 -39.46 38.51
CA ALA A 475 -44.61 -40.23 38.02
C ALA A 475 -44.62 -40.35 36.49
N SER A 476 -45.77 -40.65 35.88
CA SER A 476 -45.92 -40.66 34.42
C SER A 476 -45.59 -39.29 33.79
N ALA A 477 -46.13 -38.21 34.35
CA ALA A 477 -45.80 -36.85 33.92
C ALA A 477 -44.33 -36.49 34.16
N GLN A 478 -43.67 -37.03 35.19
CA GLN A 478 -42.24 -36.85 35.44
C GLN A 478 -41.39 -37.61 34.43
N SER A 479 -41.75 -38.84 34.06
CA SER A 479 -41.08 -39.63 33.02
C SER A 479 -41.06 -38.89 31.67
N ALA A 480 -42.21 -38.33 31.25
CA ALA A 480 -42.29 -37.51 30.04
C ALA A 480 -41.37 -36.27 30.08
N ARG A 481 -41.29 -35.58 31.23
CA ARG A 481 -40.39 -34.44 31.44
C ARG A 481 -38.91 -34.84 31.41
N VAL A 482 -38.55 -35.98 32.01
CA VAL A 482 -37.17 -36.52 31.96
C VAL A 482 -36.78 -36.88 30.53
N SER A 483 -37.68 -37.48 29.75
CA SER A 483 -37.46 -37.78 28.33
C SER A 483 -37.25 -36.51 27.49
N HIS A 484 -38.02 -35.44 27.75
CA HIS A 484 -37.84 -34.14 27.08
C HIS A 484 -36.48 -33.52 27.39
N ILE A 485 -36.09 -33.48 28.68
CA ILE A 485 -34.79 -32.93 29.10
C ILE A 485 -33.64 -33.77 28.51
N ALA A 486 -33.77 -35.10 28.42
CA ALA A 486 -32.77 -35.94 27.77
C ALA A 486 -32.60 -35.61 26.27
N ALA A 487 -33.69 -35.34 25.55
CA ALA A 487 -33.63 -34.91 24.16
C ALA A 487 -32.99 -33.51 23.99
N GLU A 488 -33.28 -32.56 24.88
CA GLU A 488 -32.62 -31.24 24.91
C GLU A 488 -31.11 -31.35 25.18
N VAL A 489 -30.70 -32.20 26.12
CA VAL A 489 -29.28 -32.43 26.44
C VAL A 489 -28.52 -33.05 25.26
N GLU A 490 -29.15 -33.97 24.52
CA GLU A 490 -28.57 -34.53 23.31
C GLU A 490 -28.44 -33.48 22.19
N ALA A 491 -29.44 -32.60 22.00
CA ALA A 491 -29.34 -31.48 21.07
C ALA A 491 -28.22 -30.48 21.45
N LEU A 492 -28.06 -30.18 22.73
CA LEU A 492 -26.96 -29.35 23.24
C LEU A 492 -25.58 -30.01 23.03
N ASN A 493 -25.49 -31.33 23.17
CA ASN A 493 -24.28 -32.10 22.89
C ASN A 493 -23.90 -32.05 21.39
N GLN A 494 -24.87 -32.14 20.49
CA GLN A 494 -24.65 -31.98 19.05
C GLN A 494 -24.21 -30.55 18.68
N GLN A 495 -24.82 -29.53 19.29
CA GLN A 495 -24.39 -28.14 19.13
C GLN A 495 -22.97 -27.91 19.66
N LEU A 496 -22.58 -28.57 20.75
CA LEU A 496 -21.22 -28.53 21.28
C LEU A 496 -20.20 -29.13 20.30
N GLN A 497 -20.49 -30.29 19.71
CA GLN A 497 -19.63 -30.90 18.69
C GLN A 497 -19.46 -30.01 17.46
N ALA A 498 -20.54 -29.37 16.99
CA ALA A 498 -20.47 -28.38 15.91
C ALA A 498 -19.59 -27.18 16.30
N SER A 499 -19.67 -26.74 17.56
CA SER A 499 -18.85 -25.65 18.10
C SER A 499 -17.36 -26.03 18.20
N GLU A 500 -17.02 -27.28 18.56
CA GLU A 500 -15.65 -27.79 18.48
C GLU A 500 -15.11 -27.77 17.05
N GLY A 501 -15.92 -28.18 16.06
CA GLY A 501 -15.57 -28.09 14.64
C GLY A 501 -15.27 -26.65 14.19
N LEU A 502 -16.08 -25.69 14.61
CA LEU A 502 -15.86 -24.26 14.35
C LEU A 502 -14.57 -23.75 15.02
N SER A 503 -14.27 -24.14 16.26
CA SER A 503 -12.99 -23.77 16.91
C SER A 503 -11.76 -24.34 16.18
N VAL A 504 -11.85 -25.55 15.61
CA VAL A 504 -10.77 -26.10 14.76
C VAL A 504 -10.60 -25.25 13.50
N GLN A 505 -11.69 -24.86 12.83
CA GLN A 505 -11.63 -23.98 11.66
C GLN A 505 -11.03 -22.60 12.00
N GLN A 506 -11.42 -22.00 13.13
CA GLN A 506 -10.85 -20.74 13.60
C GLN A 506 -9.36 -20.84 13.93
N SER A 507 -8.92 -21.95 14.54
CA SER A 507 -7.49 -22.21 14.77
C SER A 507 -6.70 -22.25 13.46
N ASN A 508 -7.20 -22.96 12.44
CA ASN A 508 -6.57 -23.02 11.13
C ASN A 508 -6.54 -21.65 10.42
N ALA A 509 -7.58 -20.83 10.60
CA ALA A 509 -7.62 -19.47 10.07
C ALA A 509 -6.61 -18.55 10.78
N ALA A 510 -6.45 -18.67 12.11
CA ALA A 510 -5.45 -17.92 12.86
C ALA A 510 -4.02 -18.29 12.43
N ASP A 511 -3.72 -19.59 12.25
CA ASP A 511 -2.44 -20.06 11.71
C ASP A 511 -2.16 -19.49 10.30
N ALA A 512 -3.18 -19.48 9.43
CA ALA A 512 -3.06 -18.91 8.09
C ALA A 512 -2.76 -17.40 8.12
N LEU A 513 -3.46 -16.63 8.99
CA LEU A 513 -3.20 -15.20 9.20
C LEU A 513 -1.78 -14.96 9.73
N HIS A 514 -1.32 -15.76 10.68
CA HIS A 514 0.04 -15.67 11.23
C HIS A 514 1.10 -15.93 10.14
N GLN A 515 0.92 -16.95 9.30
CA GLN A 515 1.80 -17.23 8.16
C GLN A 515 1.75 -16.16 7.06
N GLN A 516 0.62 -15.49 6.86
CA GLN A 516 0.49 -14.38 5.91
C GLN A 516 1.19 -13.13 6.44
N ALA A 517 0.97 -12.77 7.69
CA ALA A 517 1.62 -11.64 8.35
C ALA A 517 3.15 -11.82 8.46
N SER A 518 3.62 -13.04 8.77
CA SER A 518 5.05 -13.37 8.77
C SER A 518 5.68 -13.21 7.37
N ARG A 519 5.02 -13.69 6.30
CA ARG A 519 5.48 -13.46 4.92
C ARG A 519 5.49 -11.99 4.52
N LEU A 520 4.49 -11.22 4.98
CA LEU A 520 4.41 -9.79 4.74
C LEU A 520 5.57 -9.04 5.43
N ALA A 521 5.87 -9.38 6.69
CA ALA A 521 7.02 -8.84 7.43
C ALA A 521 8.38 -9.20 6.79
N GLN A 522 8.56 -10.45 6.33
CA GLN A 522 9.75 -10.88 5.59
C GLN A 522 9.91 -10.08 4.27
N THR A 523 8.81 -9.87 3.54
CA THR A 523 8.80 -9.05 2.32
C THR A 523 9.21 -7.61 2.63
N VAL A 524 8.62 -7.00 3.68
CA VAL A 524 8.97 -5.65 4.17
C VAL A 524 10.44 -5.54 4.59
N GLN A 525 11.01 -6.58 5.24
CA GLN A 525 12.43 -6.59 5.59
C GLN A 525 13.34 -6.53 4.35
N GLN A 526 12.96 -7.15 3.22
CA GLN A 526 13.71 -7.03 1.97
C GLN A 526 13.78 -5.56 1.49
N PHE A 527 12.69 -4.80 1.62
CA PHE A 527 12.64 -3.35 1.35
C PHE A 527 13.28 -2.46 2.46
N ARG A 528 13.89 -3.06 3.48
CA ARG A 528 14.70 -2.37 4.50
C ARG A 528 16.19 -2.70 4.41
N HIS A 529 16.55 -3.85 3.85
CA HIS A 529 17.91 -4.41 3.84
C HIS A 529 18.54 -4.55 2.44
N GLY A 530 18.00 -3.90 1.41
CA GLY A 530 18.45 -3.95 0.01
C GLY A 530 19.90 -3.51 -0.29
N GLY A 531 20.76 -3.34 0.72
CA GLY A 531 22.18 -3.00 0.61
C GLY A 531 23.17 -4.04 1.16
N GLU A 532 22.72 -5.17 1.74
CA GLU A 532 23.62 -6.19 2.35
C GLU A 532 23.46 -7.62 1.80
N ALA A 533 22.69 -7.83 0.73
CA ALA A 533 22.55 -9.14 0.07
C ALA A 533 22.87 -9.04 -1.44
N GLY A 534 24.16 -9.16 -1.78
CA GLY A 534 24.68 -9.09 -3.16
C GLY A 534 26.20 -9.11 -3.20
#